data_AF-A0A521WBN2-F1
#
_entry.id   AF-A0A521WBN2-F1
#
_cell.length_a   1.000
_cell.length_b   1.000
_cell.length_c   1.000
_cell.angle_alpha   90.00
_cell.angle_beta   90.00
_cell.angle_gamma   90.00
#
_symmetry.space_group_name_H-M   'P 1'
#
loop_
_entity.id
_entity.type
_entity.pdbx_description
1 polymer ?
#
loop_
_entity_poly.entity_id
_entity_poly.type
_entity_poly.pdbx_seq_one_letter_code
_entity_poly.pdbx_strand_id
1 'polypeptide(L)'
;RLCRRLGCEQLIAGQFDAARFPEMFATLRGIFRSRTRDSWFAELRQDDICVAPVLGLDEALTDPQNLARDMVVELVDPELGPVRQVGIAPKLSRTPGEVRSLPPEPGEHTNEILNELSQSPIRQKN
;
A
#
# COMPACT_ATOMS: atom_id res chain seq x y z
N ARG A 1 -24.31 11.48 0.53
CA ARG A 1 -23.62 12.51 -0.29
C ARG A 1 -23.39 12.02 -1.70
N LEU A 2 -22.76 10.85 -1.87
CA LEU A 2 -22.55 10.20 -3.17
C LEU A 2 -23.79 10.17 -4.08
N CYS A 3 -24.92 9.61 -3.62
CA CYS A 3 -26.12 9.53 -4.48
C CYS A 3 -26.63 10.89 -4.99
N ARG A 4 -26.51 11.94 -4.18
CA ARG A 4 -26.87 13.31 -4.62
C ARG A 4 -25.89 13.84 -5.66
N ARG A 5 -24.60 13.57 -5.46
CA ARG A 5 -23.55 13.99 -6.39
C ARG A 5 -23.66 13.29 -7.75
N LEU A 6 -24.12 12.04 -7.75
CA LEU A 6 -24.31 11.22 -8.95
C LEU A 6 -25.70 11.39 -9.59
N GLY A 7 -26.60 12.19 -9.02
CA GLY A 7 -27.98 12.37 -9.52
C GLY A 7 -28.84 11.11 -9.43
N CYS A 8 -28.61 10.27 -8.42
CA CYS A 8 -29.34 9.03 -8.17
C CYS A 8 -29.95 8.98 -6.76
N GLU A 9 -30.59 10.05 -6.32
CA GLU A 9 -31.17 10.22 -4.99
C GLU A 9 -32.22 9.18 -4.62
N GLN A 10 -32.88 8.58 -5.61
CA GLN A 10 -33.84 7.48 -5.41
C GLN A 10 -33.24 6.27 -4.68
N LEU A 11 -31.91 6.09 -4.74
CA LEU A 11 -31.22 5.00 -4.06
C LEU A 11 -31.01 5.26 -2.55
N ILE A 12 -31.17 6.50 -2.07
CA ILE A 12 -30.88 6.88 -0.68
C ILE A 12 -31.78 6.13 0.31
N ALA A 13 -33.08 6.00 -0.02
CA ALA A 13 -34.04 5.35 0.87
C ALA A 13 -33.74 3.86 1.11
N GLY A 14 -33.07 3.20 0.15
CA GLY A 14 -32.74 1.77 0.21
C GLY A 14 -31.28 1.48 0.56
N GLN A 15 -30.49 2.48 0.98
CA GLN A 15 -29.03 2.32 1.07
C GLN A 15 -28.54 1.24 2.05
N PHE A 16 -29.38 0.84 2.99
CA PHE A 16 -29.10 -0.22 3.98
C PHE A 16 -29.89 -1.50 3.73
N ASP A 17 -30.66 -1.57 2.64
CA ASP A 17 -31.43 -2.74 2.26
C ASP A 17 -30.58 -3.64 1.35
N ALA A 18 -30.03 -4.70 1.93
CA ALA A 18 -29.18 -5.65 1.21
C ALA A 18 -29.89 -6.31 0.02
N ALA A 19 -31.22 -6.48 0.08
CA ALA A 19 -31.98 -7.06 -1.04
C ALA A 19 -31.95 -6.16 -2.29
N ARG A 20 -31.72 -4.86 -2.10
CA ARG A 20 -31.65 -3.85 -3.17
C ARG A 20 -30.25 -3.61 -3.70
N PHE A 21 -29.21 -4.14 -3.06
CA PHE A 21 -27.83 -3.94 -3.49
C PHE A 21 -27.57 -4.35 -4.94
N PRO A 22 -28.12 -5.46 -5.48
CA PRO A 22 -27.93 -5.79 -6.90
C PRO A 22 -28.40 -4.69 -7.87
N GLU A 23 -29.58 -4.12 -7.61
CA GLU A 23 -30.13 -2.98 -8.37
C GLU A 23 -29.22 -1.75 -8.24
N MET A 24 -28.87 -1.38 -7.00
CA MET A 24 -28.00 -0.23 -6.72
C MET A 24 -26.64 -0.35 -7.41
N PHE A 25 -26.00 -1.52 -7.34
CA PHE A 25 -24.74 -1.77 -8.02
C PHE A 25 -24.88 -1.68 -9.54
N ALA A 26 -25.99 -2.15 -10.11
CA ALA A 26 -26.23 -2.02 -11.55
C ALA A 26 -26.31 -0.53 -11.96
N THR A 27 -27.07 0.28 -11.22
CA THR A 27 -27.17 1.73 -11.47
C THR A 27 -25.82 2.42 -11.32
N LEU A 28 -25.11 2.20 -10.19
CA LEU A 28 -23.81 2.84 -9.94
C LEU A 28 -22.77 2.44 -10.98
N ARG A 29 -22.72 1.16 -11.40
CA ARG A 29 -21.84 0.71 -12.49
C ARG A 29 -22.16 1.43 -13.80
N GLY A 30 -23.44 1.61 -14.12
CA GLY A 30 -23.86 2.38 -15.30
C GLY A 30 -23.34 3.82 -15.27
N ILE A 31 -23.48 4.49 -14.13
CA ILE A 31 -23.00 5.86 -13.94
C ILE A 31 -21.47 5.91 -14.06
N PHE A 32 -20.73 5.08 -13.31
CA PHE A 32 -19.27 5.12 -13.30
C PHE A 32 -18.64 4.79 -14.65
N ARG A 33 -19.32 4.03 -15.53
CA ARG A 33 -18.86 3.75 -16.91
C ARG A 33 -18.87 4.96 -17.84
N SER A 34 -19.61 6.02 -17.50
CA SER A 34 -19.77 7.18 -18.39
C SER A 34 -18.54 8.08 -18.50
N ARG A 35 -17.59 8.00 -17.55
CA ARG A 35 -16.38 8.82 -17.48
C ARG A 35 -15.21 8.01 -16.98
N THR A 36 -14.00 8.53 -17.15
CA THR A 36 -12.77 7.89 -16.68
C THR A 36 -12.68 7.90 -15.14
N ARG A 37 -11.93 6.93 -14.59
CA ARG A 37 -11.58 6.85 -13.16
C ARG A 37 -11.08 8.20 -12.63
N ASP A 38 -10.15 8.82 -13.34
CA ASP A 38 -9.48 10.05 -12.88
C ASP A 38 -10.43 11.24 -12.90
N SER A 39 -11.31 11.33 -13.90
CA SER A 39 -12.35 12.35 -13.96
C SER A 39 -13.32 12.23 -12.79
N TRP A 40 -13.73 11.00 -12.44
CA TRP A 40 -14.55 10.76 -11.27
C TRP A 40 -13.83 11.08 -9.97
N PHE A 41 -12.58 10.65 -9.83
CA PHE A 41 -11.81 10.88 -8.61
C PHE A 41 -11.58 12.38 -8.39
N ALA A 42 -11.20 13.13 -9.42
CA ALA A 42 -10.98 14.58 -9.33
C ALA A 42 -12.22 15.35 -8.88
N GLU A 43 -13.41 14.89 -9.27
CA GLU A 43 -14.68 15.49 -8.86
C GLU A 43 -15.11 15.06 -7.46
N LEU A 44 -15.12 13.75 -7.19
CA LEU A 44 -15.70 13.20 -5.96
C LEU A 44 -14.83 13.44 -4.73
N ARG A 45 -13.50 13.60 -4.90
CA ARG A 45 -12.57 13.89 -3.79
C ARG A 45 -12.76 15.27 -3.15
N GLN A 46 -13.52 16.16 -3.80
CA GLN A 46 -13.79 17.51 -3.29
C GLN A 46 -14.90 17.52 -2.24
N ASP A 47 -15.69 16.45 -2.21
CA ASP A 47 -16.76 16.25 -1.24
C ASP A 47 -16.31 15.30 -0.13
N ASP A 48 -17.06 15.30 0.97
CA ASP A 48 -16.95 14.33 2.07
C ASP A 48 -17.48 12.93 1.61
N ILE A 49 -16.81 12.35 0.62
CA ILE A 49 -17.11 11.05 0.00
C ILE A 49 -15.84 10.20 0.08
N CYS A 50 -15.93 9.05 0.75
CA CYS A 50 -14.84 8.07 0.78
C CYS A 50 -14.69 7.41 -0.59
N VAL A 51 -13.82 7.96 -1.43
CA VAL A 51 -13.49 7.44 -2.75
C VAL A 51 -11.97 7.44 -2.93
N ALA A 52 -11.46 6.42 -3.62
CA ALA A 52 -10.08 6.33 -4.04
C ALA A 52 -10.02 5.65 -5.42
N PRO A 53 -9.03 6.00 -6.25
CA PRO A 53 -8.76 5.25 -7.47
C PRO A 53 -8.18 3.87 -7.12
N VAL A 54 -8.49 2.87 -7.95
CA VAL A 54 -7.71 1.63 -7.97
C VAL A 54 -6.45 1.91 -8.78
N LEU A 55 -5.29 1.88 -8.13
CA LEU A 55 -3.99 2.15 -8.74
C LEU A 55 -3.37 0.88 -9.32
N GLY A 56 -2.73 1.01 -10.48
CA GLY A 56 -1.75 0.05 -10.97
C GLY A 56 -0.47 0.05 -10.12
N LEU A 57 0.41 -0.93 -10.34
CA LEU A 57 1.65 -1.04 -9.56
C LEU A 57 2.59 0.15 -9.81
N ASP A 58 2.73 0.56 -11.08
CA ASP A 58 3.49 1.73 -11.50
C ASP A 58 2.95 3.03 -10.91
N GLU A 59 1.62 3.20 -10.91
CA GLU A 59 0.96 4.34 -10.28
C GLU A 59 1.17 4.32 -8.75
N ALA A 60 1.03 3.17 -8.10
CA ALA A 60 1.23 3.04 -6.67
C ALA A 60 2.68 3.35 -6.24
N LEU A 61 3.67 2.96 -7.04
CA LEU A 61 5.09 3.25 -6.79
C LEU A 61 5.46 4.72 -7.01
N THR A 62 4.57 5.52 -7.59
CA THR A 62 4.77 6.96 -7.81
C THR A 62 3.70 7.82 -7.14
N ASP A 63 2.78 7.19 -6.39
CA ASP A 63 1.68 7.88 -5.72
C ASP A 63 2.24 8.85 -4.65
N PRO A 64 1.78 10.12 -4.62
CA PRO A 64 2.29 11.11 -3.69
C PRO A 64 2.19 10.70 -2.23
N GLN A 65 1.15 9.96 -1.84
CA GLN A 65 0.97 9.52 -0.45
C GLN A 65 1.88 8.35 -0.09
N ASN A 66 2.16 7.45 -1.03
CA ASN A 66 3.16 6.39 -0.83
C ASN A 66 4.58 6.97 -0.73
N LEU A 67 4.93 7.93 -1.59
CA LEU A 67 6.21 8.63 -1.54
C LEU A 67 6.38 9.43 -0.25
N ALA A 68 5.37 10.22 0.14
CA ALA A 68 5.40 11.00 1.39
C ALA A 68 5.49 10.14 2.66
N ARG A 69 5.26 8.83 2.53
CA ARG A 69 5.33 7.86 3.63
C ARG A 69 6.55 6.94 3.53
N ASP A 70 7.52 7.23 2.66
CA ASP A 70 8.69 6.38 2.44
C ASP A 70 8.29 4.91 2.20
N MET A 71 7.23 4.68 1.42
CA MET A 71 6.74 3.35 1.07
C MET A 71 7.39 2.80 -0.20
N VAL A 72 8.23 3.59 -0.86
CA VAL A 72 9.02 3.19 -2.01
C VAL A 72 10.46 3.48 -1.67
N VAL A 73 11.25 2.43 -1.48
CA VAL A 73 12.69 2.53 -1.18
C VAL A 73 13.49 2.06 -2.37
N GLU A 74 14.58 2.75 -2.67
CA GLU A 74 15.49 2.38 -3.76
C GLU A 74 16.75 1.77 -3.16
N LEU A 75 17.14 0.60 -3.68
CA LEU A 75 18.37 -0.11 -3.34
C LEU A 75 19.15 -0.39 -4.62
N VAL A 76 20.46 -0.53 -4.51
CA VAL A 76 21.31 -0.92 -5.64
C VAL A 76 21.69 -2.38 -5.47
N ASP A 77 21.03 -3.23 -6.24
CA ASP A 77 21.35 -4.65 -6.36
C ASP A 77 22.61 -4.86 -7.21
N PRO A 78 23.60 -5.67 -6.78
CA PRO A 78 24.82 -5.91 -7.53
C PRO A 78 24.59 -6.52 -8.93
N GLU A 79 23.52 -7.30 -9.12
CA GLU A 79 23.20 -7.97 -10.38
C GLU A 79 22.18 -7.16 -11.20
N LEU A 80 21.12 -6.67 -10.54
CA LEU A 80 19.98 -6.03 -11.19
C LEU A 80 20.10 -4.50 -11.30
N GLY A 81 21.07 -3.89 -10.61
CA GLY A 81 21.20 -2.44 -10.51
C GLY A 81 20.13 -1.81 -9.61
N PRO A 82 19.63 -0.60 -9.91
CA PRO A 82 18.64 0.06 -9.05
C PRO A 82 17.30 -0.71 -9.04
N VAL A 83 16.87 -1.14 -7.86
CA VAL A 83 15.59 -1.82 -7.62
C VAL A 83 14.74 -1.05 -6.64
N ARG A 84 13.41 -1.07 -6.84
CA ARG A 84 12.43 -0.48 -5.92
C ARG A 84 11.82 -1.58 -5.05
N GLN A 85 11.77 -1.33 -3.75
CA GLN A 85 11.10 -2.21 -2.78
C GLN A 85 10.05 -1.43 -2.00
N VAL A 86 9.11 -2.16 -1.39
CA VAL A 86 8.10 -1.57 -0.51
C VAL A 86 8.75 -1.25 0.84
N GLY A 87 8.58 -0.01 1.29
CA GLY A 87 9.11 0.45 2.57
C GLY A 87 8.40 -0.12 3.80
N ILE A 88 8.85 0.28 4.97
CA ILE A 88 8.32 -0.22 6.25
C ILE A 88 7.04 0.54 6.60
N ALA A 89 5.91 -0.17 6.63
CA ALA A 89 4.60 0.43 6.84
C ALA A 89 4.40 1.07 8.24
N PRO A 90 4.80 0.42 9.36
CA PRO A 90 4.73 1.05 10.67
C PRO A 90 5.77 2.17 10.81
N LYS A 91 5.31 3.39 11.13
CA LYS A 91 6.18 4.55 11.38
C LYS A 91 6.23 4.83 12.89
N LEU A 92 7.16 4.17 13.58
CA LEU A 92 7.33 4.28 15.02
C LEU A 92 8.27 5.44 15.36
N SER A 93 7.84 6.35 16.24
CA SER A 93 8.63 7.54 16.59
C SER A 93 9.88 7.24 17.43
N ARG A 94 9.84 6.21 18.29
CA ARG A 94 10.95 5.85 19.18
C ARG A 94 11.95 4.88 18.56
N THR A 95 11.47 4.01 17.67
CA THR A 95 12.27 2.98 17.01
C THR A 95 11.88 2.91 15.54
N PRO A 96 12.21 3.94 14.74
CA PRO A 96 11.94 3.92 13.31
C PRO A 96 12.56 2.68 12.67
N GLY A 97 11.79 1.99 11.82
CA GLY A 97 12.31 0.90 11.02
C GLY A 97 13.14 1.43 9.85
N GLU A 98 14.15 0.67 9.44
CA GLU A 98 15.01 0.99 8.29
C GLU A 98 15.30 -0.29 7.49
N VAL A 99 15.34 -0.15 6.16
CA VAL A 99 15.84 -1.20 5.26
C VAL A 99 17.36 -1.04 5.18
N ARG A 100 18.10 -2.00 5.74
CA ARG A 100 19.55 -1.85 5.99
C ARG A 100 20.43 -2.49 4.93
N SER A 101 19.93 -3.50 4.24
CA SER A 101 20.68 -4.29 3.28
C SER A 101 19.74 -4.96 2.29
N LEU A 102 20.33 -5.46 1.21
CA LEU A 102 19.67 -6.44 0.35
C LEU A 102 19.50 -7.77 1.09
N PRO A 103 18.65 -8.68 0.56
CA PRO A 103 18.66 -10.06 1.01
C PRO A 103 20.07 -10.65 0.89
N PRO A 104 20.56 -11.39 1.90
CA PRO A 104 21.86 -12.00 1.82
C PRO A 104 21.87 -13.18 0.85
N GLU A 105 23.03 -13.44 0.28
CA GLU A 105 23.28 -14.64 -0.50
C GLU A 105 23.29 -15.91 0.39
N PRO A 106 22.97 -17.09 -0.18
CA PRO A 106 23.06 -18.34 0.57
C PRO A 106 24.46 -18.55 1.16
N GLY A 107 24.54 -18.50 2.48
CA GLY A 107 25.77 -18.74 3.24
C GLY A 107 26.66 -17.51 3.47
N GLU A 108 26.27 -16.31 3.03
CA GLU A 108 27.06 -15.07 3.13
C GLU A 108 27.63 -14.83 4.54
N HIS A 109 26.79 -14.98 5.57
CA HIS A 109 27.17 -14.73 6.96
C HIS A 109 27.70 -15.97 7.71
N THR A 110 27.92 -17.11 7.05
CA THR A 110 28.27 -18.37 7.73
C THR A 110 29.54 -18.25 8.57
N ASN A 111 30.63 -17.76 7.97
CA ASN A 111 31.92 -17.65 8.65
C ASN A 111 31.92 -16.58 9.74
N GLU A 112 31.22 -15.47 9.50
CA GLU A 112 31.02 -14.40 10.50
C GLU A 112 30.41 -14.96 11.78
N ILE A 113 29.28 -15.66 11.67
CA ILE A 113 28.57 -16.24 12.81
C ILE A 113 29.39 -17.34 13.50
N LEU A 114 30.08 -18.22 12.75
CA LEU A 114 30.94 -19.25 13.35
C LEU A 114 32.09 -18.63 14.17
N ASN A 115 32.67 -17.53 13.68
CA ASN A 115 33.72 -16.81 14.39
C ASN A 115 33.19 -16.15 15.68
N GLU A 116 32.03 -15.49 15.63
CA GLU A 116 31.41 -14.89 16.82
C GLU A 116 31.13 -15.92 17.92
N LEU A 117 30.63 -17.10 17.53
CA LEU A 117 30.36 -18.19 18.46
C LEU A 117 31.66 -18.76 19.08
N SER A 118 32.73 -18.86 18.29
CA SER A 118 34.03 -19.35 18.79
C SER A 118 34.70 -18.40 19.80
N GLN A 119 34.37 -17.11 19.74
CA GLN A 119 34.90 -16.08 20.66
C GLN A 119 34.01 -15.86 21.88
N SER A 120 32.78 -16.40 21.87
CA SER A 120 31.87 -16.30 23.01
C SER A 120 32.32 -17.24 24.14
N PRO A 121 32.58 -16.74 25.37
CA PRO A 121 32.97 -17.59 26.47
C PRO A 121 31.85 -18.59 26.75
N ILE A 122 32.16 -19.89 26.61
CA ILE A 122 31.22 -20.96 26.95
C ILE A 122 30.84 -20.76 28.42
N ARG A 123 29.57 -20.42 28.68
CA ARG A 123 29.01 -20.45 30.04
C ARG A 123 29.10 -21.88 30.55
N GLN A 124 30.17 -22.22 31.27
CA GLN A 124 30.21 -23.42 32.08
C GLN A 124 29.18 -23.21 33.21
N LYS A 125 28.05 -23.90 33.12
CA LYS A 125 27.14 -24.09 34.26
C LYS A 125 27.89 -24.97 35.27
N ASN A 126 28.31 -24.36 36.38
CA ASN A 126 28.58 -25.09 37.61
C ASN A 126 27.28 -25.67 38.17
#